data_AF-X1PLM6-F1
#
_entry.id   AF-X1PLM6-F1
#
_cell.length_a   1.000
_cell.length_b   1.000
_cell.length_c   1.000
_cell.angle_alpha   90.00
_cell.angle_beta   90.00
_cell.angle_gamma   90.00
#
_symmetry.space_group_name_H-M   'P 1'
#
loop_
_entity.id
_entity.type
_entity.pdbx_description
1 polymer ?
#
loop_
_entity_poly.entity_id
_entity_poly.type
_entity_poly.pdbx_seq_one_letter_code
_entity_poly.pdbx_strand_id
1 'polypeptide(L)'
;LARGDATGAEIEESLSEKVIKENKIKIKENIFVLDILTDHNTCYGLLALDSNTNEIIAYLARSTILASGGAGQLFSSTTNPDVATGDGIAMAYRGGAKVADLEFIQFHPTALYHQGSPKFLISEAVRGEGAILKNVKDESFMQSYHSLVELAPRDIVARAITDQMKKTKRDYVYLDATKIKYKFSKR
;
A
#
# COMPACT_ATOMS: atom_id res chain seq x y z
N LEU A 1 19.71 12.91 -4.84
CA LEU A 1 18.29 13.17 -5.19
C LEU A 1 17.62 11.82 -5.43
N ALA A 2 16.90 11.34 -4.41
CA ALA A 2 16.12 10.09 -4.30
C ALA A 2 16.76 8.80 -4.88
N ARG A 3 17.31 7.96 -3.99
CA ARG A 3 17.54 6.54 -4.26
C ARG A 3 16.15 5.90 -4.49
N GLY A 4 15.87 5.43 -5.70
CA GLY A 4 14.52 5.18 -6.24
C GLY A 4 13.56 4.32 -5.41
N ASP A 5 14.06 3.51 -4.47
CA ASP A 5 13.23 2.67 -3.59
C ASP A 5 13.10 3.19 -2.15
N ALA A 6 13.79 4.27 -1.78
CA ALA A 6 13.79 4.87 -0.44
C ALA A 6 13.05 6.22 -0.35
N THR A 7 12.49 6.70 -1.46
CA THR A 7 11.84 8.02 -1.52
C THR A 7 10.73 8.18 -0.47
N GLY A 8 9.93 7.14 -0.24
CA GLY A 8 8.85 7.18 0.75
C GLY A 8 9.37 7.31 2.19
N ALA A 9 10.40 6.53 2.54
CA ALA A 9 11.01 6.58 3.86
C ALA A 9 11.67 7.94 4.14
N GLU A 10 12.41 8.49 3.17
CA GLU A 10 13.04 9.80 3.30
C GLU A 10 12.01 10.93 3.52
N ILE A 11 10.88 10.88 2.80
CA ILE A 11 9.79 11.84 2.96
C ILE A 11 9.16 11.70 4.34
N GLU A 12 8.88 10.47 4.78
CA GLU A 12 8.30 10.19 6.09
C GLU A 12 9.22 10.67 7.22
N GLU A 13 10.49 10.28 7.20
CA GLU A 13 11.49 10.66 8.19
C GLU A 13 11.63 12.20 8.29
N SER A 14 11.76 12.86 7.13
CA SER A 14 11.87 14.33 7.06
C SER A 14 10.64 15.04 7.65
N LEU A 15 9.44 14.53 7.38
CA LEU A 15 8.20 15.10 7.91
C LEU A 15 8.04 14.83 9.40
N SER A 16 8.28 13.59 9.83
CA SER A 16 8.19 13.15 11.22
C SER A 16 9.15 13.94 12.10
N GLU A 17 10.40 14.11 11.69
CA GLU A 17 11.36 14.95 12.40
C GLU A 17 10.88 16.39 12.61
N LYS A 18 10.26 16.97 11.58
CA LYS A 18 9.76 18.35 11.64
C LYS A 18 8.56 18.49 12.56
N VAL A 19 7.67 17.50 12.55
CA VAL A 19 6.49 17.45 13.41
C VAL A 19 6.87 17.24 14.88
N ILE A 20 7.83 16.36 15.17
CA ILE A 20 8.34 16.12 16.53
C ILE A 20 8.94 17.40 17.15
N LYS A 21 9.60 18.23 16.34
CA LYS A 21 10.23 19.48 16.77
C LYS A 21 9.24 20.67 16.91
N GLU A 22 8.00 20.53 16.46
CA GLU A 22 6.98 21.59 16.48
C GLU A 22 6.17 21.56 17.78
N ASN A 23 6.30 22.62 18.59
CA ASN A 23 5.68 22.67 19.92
C ASN A 23 4.15 22.85 19.91
N LYS A 24 3.57 23.28 18.79
CA LYS A 24 2.12 23.40 18.62
C LYS A 24 1.44 22.07 18.30
N ILE A 25 2.20 21.04 17.92
CA ILE A 25 1.67 19.73 17.59
C ILE A 25 1.89 18.79 18.79
N LYS A 26 0.80 18.14 19.21
CA LYS A 26 0.86 17.11 20.26
C LYS A 26 0.71 15.75 19.60
N ILE A 27 1.80 14.99 19.56
CA ILE A 27 1.79 13.61 19.09
C ILE A 27 1.39 12.72 20.26
N LYS A 28 0.45 11.80 20.01
CA LYS A 28 0.04 10.76 20.96
C LYS A 28 0.17 9.43 20.25
N GLU A 29 1.16 8.65 20.67
CA GLU A 29 1.41 7.31 20.15
C GLU A 29 0.60 6.26 20.93
N ASN A 30 0.46 5.06 20.35
CA ASN A 30 -0.24 3.94 20.97
C ASN A 30 -1.70 4.25 21.38
N ILE A 31 -2.36 5.13 20.61
CA ILE A 31 -3.79 5.43 20.74
C ILE A 31 -4.54 4.75 19.60
N PHE A 32 -5.37 3.76 19.95
CA PHE A 32 -6.23 3.06 18.99
C PHE A 32 -7.61 3.72 18.95
N VAL A 33 -7.97 4.32 17.82
CA VAL A 33 -9.26 5.00 17.69
C VAL A 33 -10.38 3.97 17.47
N LEU A 34 -11.42 4.03 18.31
CA LEU A 34 -12.55 3.11 18.29
C LEU A 34 -13.66 3.60 17.36
N ASP A 35 -14.04 4.87 17.50
CA ASP A 35 -15.07 5.49 16.66
C ASP A 35 -15.02 7.02 16.67
N ILE A 36 -15.79 7.62 15.78
CA ILE A 36 -15.97 9.08 15.68
C ILE A 36 -17.16 9.49 16.54
N LEU A 37 -16.97 10.52 17.35
CA LEU A 37 -18.06 11.13 18.10
C LEU A 37 -18.88 11.99 17.14
N THR A 38 -20.05 11.50 16.75
CA THR A 38 -20.93 12.16 15.78
C THR A 38 -22.33 12.39 16.34
N ASP A 39 -22.90 13.54 16.01
CA ASP A 39 -24.31 13.87 16.26
C ASP A 39 -24.82 14.80 15.15
N HIS A 40 -26.04 14.59 14.65
CA HIS A 40 -26.65 15.36 13.55
C HIS A 40 -25.69 15.68 12.37
N ASN A 41 -24.97 14.66 11.85
CA ASN A 41 -23.95 14.79 10.79
C ASN A 41 -22.76 15.71 11.11
N THR A 42 -22.55 16.04 12.38
CA THR A 42 -21.42 16.83 12.86
C THR A 42 -20.46 15.94 13.64
N CYS A 43 -19.17 16.03 13.32
CA CYS A 43 -18.10 15.38 14.06
C CYS A 43 -17.64 16.29 15.20
N TYR A 44 -17.64 15.75 16.43
CA TYR A 44 -17.21 16.44 17.65
C TYR A 44 -15.86 15.95 18.18
N GLY A 45 -15.27 14.94 17.53
CA GLY A 45 -14.04 14.32 17.99
C GLY A 45 -14.03 12.81 17.79
N LEU A 46 -13.28 12.13 18.64
CA LEU A 46 -12.99 10.70 18.55
C LEU A 46 -13.07 10.05 19.93
N LEU A 47 -13.50 8.79 19.96
CA LEU A 47 -13.34 7.90 21.10
C LEU A 47 -12.16 6.97 20.83
N ALA A 48 -11.21 6.86 21.75
CA ALA A 48 -10.02 6.06 21.54
C ALA A 48 -9.62 5.28 22.80
N LEU A 49 -8.94 4.15 22.61
CA LEU A 49 -8.31 3.34 23.63
C LEU A 49 -6.82 3.70 23.70
N ASP A 50 -6.34 4.15 24.85
CA ASP A 50 -4.91 4.26 25.11
C ASP A 50 -4.36 2.86 25.41
N SER A 51 -3.51 2.34 24.53
CA SER A 51 -3.00 0.97 24.64
C SER A 51 -1.98 0.81 25.77
N ASN A 52 -1.46 1.90 26.33
CA ASN A 52 -0.54 1.82 27.47
C ASN A 52 -1.30 1.71 28.80
N THR A 53 -2.44 2.39 28.92
CA THR A 53 -3.23 2.44 30.17
C THR A 53 -4.48 1.55 30.12
N ASN A 54 -4.89 1.10 28.94
CA ASN A 54 -6.17 0.45 28.67
C ASN A 54 -7.40 1.32 29.00
N GLU A 55 -7.24 2.64 29.02
CA GLU A 55 -8.33 3.57 29.27
C GLU A 55 -8.98 4.05 27.98
N ILE A 56 -10.30 4.24 28.03
CA ILE A 56 -11.06 4.86 26.95
C ILE A 56 -11.09 6.37 27.18
N ILE A 57 -10.65 7.13 26.19
CA ILE A 57 -10.50 8.58 26.23
C ILE A 57 -11.30 9.21 25.09
N ALA A 58 -12.05 10.27 25.40
CA ALA A 58 -12.69 11.12 24.40
C ALA A 58 -11.78 12.29 24.02
N TYR A 59 -11.42 12.39 22.74
CA TYR A 59 -10.69 13.51 22.17
C TYR A 59 -11.66 14.44 21.46
N LEU A 60 -12.02 15.55 22.10
CA LEU A 60 -12.89 16.56 21.50
C LEU A 60 -12.09 17.50 20.59
N ALA A 61 -12.63 17.77 19.40
CA ALA A 61 -12.00 18.66 18.43
C ALA A 61 -13.05 19.41 17.61
N ARG A 62 -12.71 20.62 17.17
CA ARG A 62 -13.55 21.39 16.23
C ARG A 62 -13.53 20.82 14.82
N SER A 63 -12.49 20.07 14.48
CA SER A 63 -12.29 19.44 13.18
C SER A 63 -11.42 18.21 13.36
N THR A 64 -11.78 17.13 12.68
CA THR A 64 -11.10 15.85 12.73
C THR A 64 -10.73 15.43 11.31
N ILE A 65 -9.47 15.04 11.10
CA ILE A 65 -8.96 14.55 9.82
C ILE A 65 -8.59 13.08 9.98
N LEU A 66 -9.14 12.21 9.12
CA LEU A 66 -8.74 10.81 9.06
C LEU A 66 -7.61 10.66 8.05
N ALA A 67 -6.47 10.15 8.52
CA ALA A 67 -5.29 9.84 7.70
C ALA A 67 -4.77 8.42 8.02
N SER A 68 -5.68 7.47 8.20
CA SER A 68 -5.42 6.12 8.75
C SER A 68 -4.85 5.11 7.75
N GLY A 69 -4.49 5.53 6.54
CA GLY A 69 -4.10 4.61 5.46
C GLY A 69 -5.28 3.84 4.85
N GLY A 70 -4.96 2.73 4.17
CA GLY A 70 -5.91 1.91 3.40
C GLY A 70 -6.36 0.62 4.11
N ALA A 71 -6.98 -0.28 3.34
CA ALA A 71 -7.53 -1.56 3.81
C ALA A 71 -6.83 -2.78 3.17
N GLY A 72 -5.50 -2.70 3.00
CA GLY A 72 -4.70 -3.72 2.33
C GLY A 72 -4.69 -5.08 3.02
N GLN A 73 -4.97 -5.13 4.33
CA GLN A 73 -5.01 -6.36 5.13
C GLN A 73 -6.31 -7.18 4.95
N LEU A 74 -7.27 -6.70 4.15
CA LEU A 74 -8.43 -7.51 3.75
C LEU A 74 -8.06 -8.69 2.82
N PHE A 75 -6.86 -8.68 2.25
CA PHE A 75 -6.39 -9.67 1.29
C PHE A 75 -5.26 -10.51 1.89
N SER A 76 -5.32 -11.83 1.64
CA SER A 76 -4.35 -12.80 2.16
C SER A 76 -2.90 -12.58 1.71
N SER A 77 -2.69 -11.84 0.62
CA SER A 77 -1.37 -11.44 0.13
C SER A 77 -1.38 -9.94 -0.15
N THR A 78 -0.56 -9.20 0.59
CA THR A 78 -0.51 -7.74 0.52
C THR A 78 0.93 -7.26 0.72
N THR A 79 1.29 -6.16 0.06
CA THR A 79 2.56 -5.45 0.26
C THR A 79 2.43 -4.31 1.27
N ASN A 80 1.23 -4.16 1.85
CA ASN A 80 0.93 -3.10 2.81
C ASN A 80 1.39 -3.52 4.21
N PRO A 81 1.71 -2.54 5.08
CA PRO A 81 2.03 -2.83 6.47
C PRO A 81 0.82 -3.41 7.21
N ASP A 82 1.06 -4.03 8.36
CA ASP A 82 0.03 -4.69 9.18
C ASP A 82 -1.03 -3.72 9.72
N VAL A 83 -0.72 -2.42 9.74
CA VAL A 83 -1.64 -1.35 10.18
C VAL A 83 -2.66 -0.93 9.11
N ALA A 84 -2.55 -1.41 7.87
CA ALA A 84 -3.47 -1.05 6.77
C ALA A 84 -4.78 -1.88 6.81
N THR A 85 -5.52 -1.75 7.91
CA THR A 85 -6.71 -2.55 8.25
C THR A 85 -8.04 -1.93 7.83
N GLY A 86 -8.03 -0.67 7.34
CA GLY A 86 -9.24 0.03 6.90
C GLY A 86 -10.04 0.69 8.02
N ASP A 87 -9.47 0.86 9.21
CA ASP A 87 -10.16 1.37 10.41
C ASP A 87 -10.84 2.71 10.17
N GLY A 88 -10.14 3.68 9.55
CA GLY A 88 -10.72 5.00 9.27
C GLY A 88 -11.87 4.97 8.27
N ILE A 89 -11.82 4.10 7.25
CA ILE A 89 -12.93 3.91 6.31
C ILE A 89 -14.16 3.38 7.06
N ALA A 90 -13.95 2.37 7.91
CA ALA A 90 -15.02 1.76 8.70
C ALA A 90 -15.63 2.75 9.71
N MET A 91 -14.80 3.52 10.42
CA MET A 91 -15.25 4.55 11.35
C MET A 91 -15.99 5.69 10.64
N ALA A 92 -15.49 6.16 9.50
CA ALA A 92 -16.17 7.19 8.72
C ALA A 92 -17.57 6.71 8.28
N TYR A 93 -17.67 5.48 7.78
CA TYR A 93 -18.94 4.88 7.38
C TYR A 93 -19.92 4.77 8.56
N ARG A 94 -19.47 4.28 9.73
CA ARG A 94 -20.31 4.21 10.93
C ARG A 94 -20.73 5.59 11.43
N GLY A 95 -19.87 6.59 11.30
CA GLY A 95 -20.16 8.01 11.56
C GLY A 95 -21.08 8.69 10.54
N GLY A 96 -21.63 7.94 9.57
CA GLY A 96 -22.61 8.44 8.59
C GLY A 96 -22.00 8.99 7.30
N ALA A 97 -20.68 8.91 7.12
CA ALA A 97 -20.07 9.31 5.86
C ALA A 97 -20.40 8.30 4.75
N LYS A 98 -20.59 8.80 3.53
CA LYS A 98 -20.65 7.95 2.34
C LYS A 98 -19.23 7.54 1.94
N VAL A 99 -19.07 6.26 1.66
CA VAL A 99 -17.86 5.67 1.08
C VAL A 99 -18.15 5.28 -0.37
N ALA A 100 -17.14 5.33 -1.23
CA ALA A 100 -17.27 5.03 -2.65
C ALA A 100 -16.01 4.29 -3.14
N ASP A 101 -16.13 3.67 -4.31
CA ASP A 101 -15.03 3.08 -5.06
C ASP A 101 -14.25 1.98 -4.30
N LEU A 102 -14.88 1.35 -3.31
CA LEU A 102 -14.25 0.31 -2.47
C LEU A 102 -13.94 -0.98 -3.25
N GLU A 103 -14.59 -1.19 -4.39
CA GLU A 103 -14.32 -2.28 -5.32
C GLU A 103 -13.02 -2.11 -6.11
N PHE A 104 -12.49 -0.88 -6.19
CA PHE A 104 -11.29 -0.57 -6.99
C PHE A 104 -10.01 -0.79 -6.18
N ILE A 105 -9.71 -2.05 -5.91
CA ILE A 105 -8.47 -2.45 -5.24
C ILE A 105 -7.37 -2.72 -6.27
N GLN A 106 -6.24 -2.04 -6.11
CA GLN A 106 -5.08 -2.25 -6.95
C GLN A 106 -4.20 -3.38 -6.40
N PHE A 107 -4.01 -4.42 -7.22
CA PHE A 107 -3.00 -5.44 -6.97
C PHE A 107 -1.70 -5.05 -7.68
N HIS A 108 -0.63 -4.87 -6.92
CA HIS A 108 0.66 -4.60 -7.54
C HIS A 108 1.16 -5.85 -8.28
N PRO A 109 1.55 -5.76 -9.57
CA PRO A 109 1.85 -6.95 -10.37
C PRO A 109 3.04 -7.78 -9.89
N THR A 110 4.05 -7.12 -9.29
CA THR A 110 5.36 -7.72 -8.99
C THR A 110 5.67 -7.70 -7.49
N ALA A 111 4.93 -8.47 -6.71
CA ALA A 111 5.32 -8.80 -5.33
C ALA A 111 6.21 -10.06 -5.32
N LEU A 112 7.24 -10.07 -4.48
CA LEU A 112 8.17 -11.19 -4.37
C LEU A 112 7.44 -12.45 -3.86
N TYR A 113 7.60 -13.54 -4.60
CA TYR A 113 7.18 -14.86 -4.19
C TYR A 113 8.37 -15.65 -3.66
N HIS A 114 8.46 -15.77 -2.33
CA HIS A 114 9.40 -16.65 -1.64
C HIS A 114 8.73 -17.22 -0.38
N GLN A 115 8.90 -18.52 -0.13
CA GLN A 115 8.30 -19.15 1.04
C GLN A 115 8.92 -18.57 2.33
N GLY A 116 8.06 -18.15 3.26
CA GLY A 116 8.51 -17.60 4.55
C GLY A 116 9.09 -16.18 4.49
N SER A 117 9.11 -15.52 3.32
CA SER A 117 9.49 -14.10 3.24
C SER A 117 8.27 -13.18 3.26
N PRO A 118 8.42 -11.97 3.83
CA PRO A 118 7.43 -10.92 3.63
C PRO A 118 7.26 -10.65 2.13
N LYS A 119 6.04 -10.26 1.74
CA LYS A 119 5.70 -9.92 0.36
C LYS A 119 6.34 -8.58 -0.02
N PHE A 120 7.63 -8.63 -0.31
CA PHE A 120 8.41 -7.47 -0.72
C PHE A 120 7.95 -6.96 -2.09
N LEU A 121 7.76 -5.66 -2.21
CA LEU A 121 7.37 -5.03 -3.46
C LEU A 121 8.59 -4.87 -4.38
N ILE A 122 8.56 -5.48 -5.57
CA ILE A 122 9.54 -5.17 -6.61
C ILE A 122 8.99 -4.02 -7.44
N SER A 123 9.66 -2.87 -7.39
CA SER A 123 9.25 -1.61 -8.03
C SER A 123 8.97 -1.78 -9.52
N GLU A 124 7.95 -1.08 -10.02
CA GLU A 124 7.66 -1.00 -11.46
C GLU A 124 8.82 -0.38 -12.25
N ALA A 125 9.68 0.39 -11.59
CA ALA A 125 10.90 0.92 -12.18
C ALA A 125 11.76 -0.18 -12.80
N VAL A 126 11.76 -1.40 -12.21
CA VAL A 126 12.49 -2.54 -12.75
C VAL A 126 11.96 -2.96 -14.14
N ARG A 127 10.64 -2.92 -14.36
CA ARG A 127 10.03 -3.10 -15.69
C ARG A 127 10.36 -1.91 -16.62
N GLY A 128 10.34 -0.69 -16.08
CA GLY A 128 10.75 0.53 -16.79
C GLY A 128 12.18 0.48 -17.34
N GLU A 129 13.10 -0.14 -16.59
CA GLU A 129 14.50 -0.33 -16.98
C GLU A 129 14.71 -1.54 -17.92
N GLY A 130 13.63 -2.22 -18.32
CA GLY A 130 13.65 -3.28 -19.34
C GLY A 130 13.61 -4.71 -18.80
N ALA A 131 13.23 -4.93 -17.55
CA ALA A 131 12.91 -6.28 -17.09
C ALA A 131 11.68 -6.84 -17.80
N ILE A 132 11.71 -8.14 -18.10
CA ILE A 132 10.69 -8.83 -18.88
C ILE A 132 9.92 -9.80 -17.99
N LEU A 133 8.59 -9.85 -18.15
CA LEU A 133 7.77 -10.85 -17.48
C LEU A 133 7.76 -12.14 -18.28
N LYS A 134 8.14 -13.24 -17.62
CA LYS A 134 8.18 -14.57 -18.22
C LYS A 134 7.38 -15.58 -17.41
N ASN A 135 6.71 -16.50 -18.09
CA ASN A 135 6.04 -17.60 -17.41
C ASN A 135 7.06 -18.67 -16.94
N VAL A 136 6.58 -19.72 -16.27
CA VAL A 136 7.47 -20.80 -15.78
C VAL A 136 8.11 -21.66 -16.86
N LYS A 137 7.75 -21.44 -18.13
CA LYS A 137 8.37 -22.07 -19.32
C LYS A 137 9.41 -21.16 -19.98
N ASP A 138 9.79 -20.06 -19.34
CA ASP A 138 10.71 -19.03 -19.84
C ASP A 138 10.17 -18.21 -21.04
N GLU A 139 8.86 -18.24 -21.27
CA GLU A 139 8.22 -17.52 -22.37
C GLU A 139 7.77 -16.12 -21.93
N SER A 140 8.15 -15.08 -22.68
CA SER A 140 7.60 -13.74 -22.52
C SER A 140 6.15 -13.70 -22.99
N PHE A 141 5.22 -13.29 -22.14
CA PHE A 141 3.78 -13.43 -22.43
C PHE A 141 3.05 -12.10 -22.65
N MET A 142 3.56 -10.98 -22.14
CA MET A 142 2.84 -9.71 -22.11
C MET A 142 2.46 -9.16 -23.49
N GLN A 143 3.22 -9.51 -24.54
CA GLN A 143 2.93 -9.12 -25.93
C GLN A 143 1.56 -9.60 -26.42
N SER A 144 1.06 -10.71 -25.86
CA SER A 144 -0.26 -11.25 -26.18
C SER A 144 -1.43 -10.58 -25.45
N TYR A 145 -1.14 -9.73 -24.45
CA TYR A 145 -2.16 -9.07 -23.63
C TYR A 145 -2.28 -7.57 -23.91
N HIS A 146 -1.18 -6.89 -24.23
CA HIS A 146 -1.20 -5.44 -24.42
C HIS A 146 -0.02 -4.95 -25.28
N SER A 147 -0.27 -3.92 -26.09
CA SER A 147 0.75 -3.34 -26.99
C SER A 147 1.91 -2.68 -26.25
N LEU A 148 1.67 -2.13 -25.05
CA LEU A 148 2.71 -1.58 -24.17
C LEU A 148 3.51 -2.65 -23.39
N VAL A 149 3.15 -3.93 -23.53
CA VAL A 149 3.88 -5.06 -22.95
C VAL A 149 4.10 -4.87 -21.44
N GLU A 150 5.34 -4.92 -20.92
CA GLU A 150 5.63 -4.74 -19.49
C GLU A 150 5.29 -3.35 -18.95
N LEU A 151 5.06 -2.35 -19.80
CA LEU A 151 4.67 -0.99 -19.39
C LEU A 151 3.15 -0.77 -19.44
N ALA A 152 2.37 -1.83 -19.65
CA ALA A 152 0.92 -1.75 -19.57
C ALA A 152 0.44 -1.33 -18.15
N PRO A 153 -0.77 -0.75 -18.04
CA PRO A 153 -1.41 -0.46 -16.76
C PRO A 153 -1.39 -1.65 -15.79
N ARG A 154 -1.25 -1.35 -14.49
CA ARG A 154 -1.09 -2.33 -13.40
C ARG A 154 -2.15 -3.43 -13.43
N ASP A 155 -3.40 -3.04 -13.63
CA ASP A 155 -4.54 -3.95 -13.65
C ASP A 155 -4.47 -4.94 -14.84
N ILE A 156 -4.00 -4.49 -16.00
CA ILE A 156 -3.77 -5.35 -17.17
C ILE A 156 -2.64 -6.34 -16.89
N VAL A 157 -1.50 -5.87 -16.37
CA VAL A 157 -0.35 -6.72 -16.06
C VAL A 157 -0.71 -7.76 -14.99
N ALA A 158 -1.39 -7.36 -13.92
CA ALA A 158 -1.82 -8.26 -12.85
C ALA A 158 -2.80 -9.35 -13.35
N ARG A 159 -3.73 -8.98 -14.24
CA ARG A 159 -4.63 -9.96 -14.88
C ARG A 159 -3.87 -10.92 -15.80
N ALA A 160 -2.90 -10.43 -16.58
CA ALA A 160 -2.06 -11.26 -17.44
C ALA A 160 -1.23 -12.27 -16.64
N ILE A 161 -0.62 -11.85 -15.52
CA ILE A 161 0.11 -12.72 -14.60
C ILE A 161 -0.83 -13.81 -14.03
N THR A 162 -2.02 -13.41 -13.57
CA THR A 162 -3.02 -14.34 -13.03
C THR A 162 -3.46 -15.37 -14.06
N ASP A 163 -3.67 -14.97 -15.31
CA ASP A 163 -4.01 -15.88 -16.40
C ASP A 163 -2.86 -16.87 -16.70
N GLN A 164 -1.61 -16.42 -16.71
CA GLN A 164 -0.45 -17.30 -16.87
C GLN A 164 -0.27 -18.28 -15.71
N MET A 165 -0.48 -17.83 -14.47
CA MET A 165 -0.50 -18.68 -13.28
C MET A 165 -1.52 -19.81 -13.42
N LYS A 166 -2.75 -19.49 -13.88
CA LYS A 166 -3.80 -20.49 -14.16
C LYS A 166 -3.41 -21.46 -15.27
N LYS A 167 -2.91 -20.95 -16.40
CA LYS A 167 -2.50 -21.76 -17.57
C LYS A 167 -1.36 -22.73 -17.24
N THR A 168 -0.43 -22.31 -16.40
CA THR A 168 0.74 -23.11 -16.02
C THR A 168 0.56 -23.91 -14.73
N LYS A 169 -0.55 -23.68 -14.00
CA LYS A 169 -0.84 -24.27 -12.69
C LYS A 169 0.28 -23.99 -11.68
N ARG A 170 0.73 -22.73 -11.62
CA ARG A 170 1.78 -22.24 -10.72
C ARG A 170 1.35 -20.95 -10.06
N ASP A 171 1.88 -20.70 -8.87
CA ASP A 171 1.51 -19.54 -8.05
C ASP A 171 2.38 -18.29 -8.30
N TYR A 172 3.25 -18.34 -9.32
CA TYR A 172 4.17 -17.26 -9.64
C TYR A 172 4.56 -17.26 -11.12
N VAL A 173 5.15 -16.14 -11.52
CA VAL A 173 5.86 -15.93 -12.78
C VAL A 173 7.24 -15.35 -12.48
N TYR A 174 8.10 -15.22 -13.48
CA TYR A 174 9.40 -14.59 -13.34
C TYR A 174 9.38 -13.14 -13.82
N LEU A 175 10.11 -12.29 -13.11
CA LEU A 175 10.54 -10.97 -13.59
C LEU A 175 12.03 -11.06 -13.88
N ASP A 176 12.40 -11.09 -15.16
CA ASP A 176 13.76 -11.29 -15.62
C ASP A 176 14.44 -9.94 -15.93
N ALA A 177 15.35 -9.53 -15.06
CA ALA A 177 16.16 -8.32 -15.18
C ALA A 177 17.57 -8.57 -15.78
N THR A 178 17.90 -9.78 -16.20
CA THR A 178 19.26 -10.15 -16.64
C THR A 178 19.75 -9.37 -17.86
N LYS A 179 18.82 -8.88 -18.70
CA LYS A 179 19.11 -8.10 -19.91
C LYS A 179 19.27 -6.60 -19.64
N ILE A 180 18.99 -6.13 -18.43
CA ILE A 180 19.22 -4.74 -18.04
C ILE A 180 20.73 -4.53 -18.01
N LYS A 181 21.26 -3.89 -19.06
CA LYS A 181 22.69 -3.58 -19.16
C LYS A 181 23.04 -2.62 -18.01
N TYR A 182 24.10 -2.95 -17.27
CA TYR A 182 24.60 -2.17 -16.14
C TYR A 182 24.68 -0.66 -16.47
N LYS A 183 23.64 0.07 -16.07
CA LYS A 183 23.66 1.51 -15.81
C LYS A 183 23.35 1.78 -14.33
N PHE A 184 23.85 0.94 -13.42
CA PHE A 184 24.15 1.42 -12.08
C PHE A 184 25.41 2.30 -12.14
N SER A 185 25.32 3.44 -12.84
CA SER A 185 26.30 4.51 -12.64
C SER A 185 26.10 5.00 -11.22
N LYS A 186 27.16 4.88 -10.40
CA LYS A 186 27.34 5.53 -9.10
C LYS A 186 26.36 6.70 -8.90
N ARG A 187 25.30 6.49 -8.13
CA ARG A 187 24.42 7.52 -7.59
C ARG A 187 24.05 7.16 -6.16
#